data_AF-A0A2M7YM42-F1
#
_entry.id   AF-A0A2M7YM42-F1
#
_cell.length_a   1.000
_cell.length_b   1.000
_cell.length_c   1.000
_cell.angle_alpha   90.00
_cell.angle_beta   90.00
_cell.angle_gamma   90.00
#
_symmetry.space_group_name_H-M   'P 1'
#
loop_
_entity.id
_entity.type
_entity.pdbx_description
1 polymer ?
#
loop_
_entity_poly.entity_id
_entity_poly.type
_entity_poly.pdbx_seq_one_letter_code
_entity_poly.pdbx_strand_id
1 'polypeptide(L)'
;PEQELRILTNGRRFAYRDFAEEVMKADNLNIAVSLCGPTAEIHDKITRTKNSFIQAVQGLENILSLKKENQIVEIRTVLSKLSYRHIDQTLNLIQLRFPSIDRVIVIYLETEGQAKKNLDKVLVPYSKLRPYLNRIEPFLPVFKELCLYHFPLCTLEPKFWPFVWRTLPAKEVVFIKSCERCRYKKYCLGIHRDYPNKTASGEFKPIKEEYAIEETDDFYHPITSFDIIRVEEK
;
A
#
# COMPACT_ATOMS: atom_id res chain seq x y z
N PRO A 1 26.81 -5.20 3.72
CA PRO A 1 26.96 -4.53 2.41
C PRO A 1 26.82 -3.02 2.63
N GLU A 2 27.58 -2.17 1.97
CA GLU A 2 27.42 -0.72 2.13
C GLU A 2 26.09 -0.24 1.53
N GLN A 3 25.67 -0.84 0.42
CA GLN A 3 24.39 -0.56 -0.22
C GLN A 3 23.23 -1.34 0.44
N GLU A 4 22.06 -0.72 0.49
CA GLU A 4 20.82 -1.35 0.97
C GLU A 4 20.44 -2.57 0.10
N LEU A 5 20.21 -3.71 0.75
CA LEU A 5 19.60 -4.88 0.13
C LEU A 5 18.10 -4.85 0.35
N ARG A 6 17.31 -4.96 -0.73
CA ARG A 6 15.85 -5.08 -0.64
C ARG A 6 15.40 -6.49 -1.02
N ILE A 7 14.62 -7.12 -0.14
CA ILE A 7 13.99 -8.42 -0.38
C ILE A 7 12.47 -8.24 -0.39
N LEU A 8 11.83 -8.55 -1.51
CA LEU A 8 10.38 -8.68 -1.61
C LEU A 8 10.03 -10.17 -1.60
N THR A 9 9.24 -10.61 -0.62
CA THR A 9 8.98 -12.04 -0.40
C THR A 9 7.55 -12.31 0.08
N ASN A 10 7.09 -13.55 -0.06
CA ASN A 10 5.87 -14.02 0.60
C ASN A 10 6.12 -14.44 2.06
N GLY A 11 7.36 -14.40 2.55
CA GLY A 11 7.73 -14.66 3.95
C GLY A 11 7.70 -16.13 4.37
N ARG A 12 7.16 -17.04 3.56
CA ARG A 12 6.88 -18.42 4.00
C ARG A 12 8.11 -19.22 4.41
N ARG A 13 9.24 -19.05 3.70
CA ARG A 13 10.50 -19.73 4.07
C ARG A 13 11.06 -19.24 5.40
N PHE A 14 10.73 -18.02 5.84
CA PHE A 14 11.16 -17.50 7.14
C PHE A 14 10.45 -18.17 8.32
N ALA A 15 9.40 -18.96 8.08
CA ALA A 15 8.80 -19.80 9.11
C ALA A 15 9.81 -20.83 9.66
N TYR A 16 10.79 -21.25 8.85
CA TYR A 16 11.89 -22.09 9.28
C TYR A 16 12.97 -21.20 9.92
N ARG A 17 13.20 -21.37 11.22
CA ARG A 17 14.04 -20.46 12.00
C ARG A 17 15.48 -20.38 11.49
N ASP A 18 16.11 -21.51 11.17
CA ASP A 18 17.49 -21.54 10.63
C ASP A 18 17.62 -20.71 9.34
N PHE A 19 16.60 -20.74 8.47
CA PHE A 19 16.59 -19.92 7.27
C PHE A 19 16.45 -18.43 7.59
N ALA A 20 15.59 -18.07 8.54
CA ALA A 20 15.44 -16.70 8.98
C ALA A 20 16.74 -16.18 9.62
N GLU A 21 17.38 -16.96 10.49
CA GLU A 21 18.65 -16.62 11.12
C GLU A 21 19.74 -16.39 10.08
N GLU A 22 19.84 -17.24 9.06
CA GLU A 22 20.85 -17.07 8.02
C GLU A 22 20.64 -15.79 7.20
N VAL A 23 19.40 -15.49 6.80
CA VAL A 23 19.12 -14.27 6.03
C VAL A 23 19.28 -13.00 6.89
N MET A 24 18.83 -13.03 8.14
CA MET A 24 18.86 -11.87 9.03
C MET A 24 20.27 -11.53 9.55
N LYS A 25 21.29 -12.35 9.26
CA LYS A 25 22.69 -11.98 9.45
C LYS A 25 23.12 -10.82 8.55
N ALA A 26 22.51 -10.66 7.37
CA ALA A 26 22.86 -9.60 6.43
C ALA A 26 22.58 -8.20 7.02
N ASP A 27 23.57 -7.32 6.98
CA ASP A 27 23.41 -5.91 7.37
C ASP A 27 22.81 -5.06 6.24
N ASN A 28 22.26 -3.89 6.58
CA ASN A 28 21.60 -2.96 5.65
C ASN A 28 20.50 -3.64 4.82
N LEU A 29 19.67 -4.44 5.49
CA LEU A 29 18.60 -5.21 4.88
C LEU A 29 17.25 -4.55 5.10
N ASN A 30 16.51 -4.38 4.02
CA ASN A 30 15.09 -4.07 4.02
C ASN A 30 14.31 -5.29 3.46
N ILE A 31 13.45 -5.87 4.29
CA ILE A 31 12.64 -7.02 3.94
C ILE A 31 11.16 -6.66 3.98
N ALA A 32 10.48 -6.89 2.86
CA ALA A 32 9.05 -6.71 2.74
C ALA A 32 8.33 -8.06 2.57
N VAL A 33 7.42 -8.36 3.49
CA VAL A 33 6.61 -9.58 3.47
C VAL A 33 5.18 -9.27 3.05
N SER A 34 4.65 -10.05 2.11
CA SER A 34 3.25 -9.92 1.68
C SER A 34 2.29 -10.56 2.68
N LEU A 35 1.28 -9.81 3.16
CA LEU A 35 0.21 -10.31 4.01
C LEU A 35 -1.16 -9.86 3.47
N CYS A 36 -1.83 -10.76 2.73
CA CYS A 36 -3.05 -10.45 2.00
C CYS A 36 -4.32 -10.90 2.74
N GLY A 37 -4.67 -10.25 3.85
CA GLY A 37 -5.92 -10.48 4.58
C GLY A 37 -5.73 -10.83 6.07
N PRO A 38 -6.80 -10.80 6.86
CA PRO A 38 -6.74 -10.97 8.31
C PRO A 38 -6.75 -12.43 8.78
N THR A 39 -7.05 -13.39 7.89
CA THR A 39 -7.20 -14.81 8.25
C THR A 39 -6.53 -15.73 7.24
N ALA A 40 -6.28 -16.97 7.67
CA ALA A 40 -5.79 -18.03 6.80
C ALA A 40 -6.73 -18.29 5.61
N GLU A 41 -8.05 -18.26 5.82
CA GLU A 41 -9.02 -18.47 4.75
C GLU A 41 -8.85 -17.45 3.61
N ILE A 42 -8.77 -16.16 3.94
CA ILE A 42 -8.67 -15.09 2.94
C ILE A 42 -7.29 -15.11 2.26
N HIS A 43 -6.23 -15.19 3.07
CA HIS A 43 -4.86 -15.13 2.55
C HIS A 43 -4.53 -16.38 1.71
N ASP A 44 -4.83 -17.59 2.20
CA ASP A 44 -4.54 -18.83 1.47
C ASP A 44 -5.35 -18.93 0.18
N LYS A 45 -6.57 -18.36 0.14
CA LYS A 45 -7.37 -18.26 -1.07
C LYS A 45 -6.69 -17.39 -2.14
N ILE A 46 -6.02 -16.31 -1.72
CA ILE A 46 -5.30 -15.40 -2.63
C ILE A 46 -4.00 -16.04 -3.11
N THR A 47 -3.20 -16.61 -2.21
CA THR A 47 -1.92 -17.27 -2.55
C THR A 47 -2.11 -18.64 -3.19
N ARG A 48 -3.35 -19.17 -3.16
CA ARG A 48 -3.73 -20.51 -3.60
C ARG A 48 -2.89 -21.61 -2.95
N THR A 49 -2.43 -21.38 -1.73
CA THR A 49 -1.58 -22.32 -1.01
C THR A 49 -2.04 -22.46 0.43
N LYS A 50 -2.43 -23.68 0.82
CA LYS A 50 -2.82 -24.00 2.19
C LYS A 50 -1.67 -23.71 3.16
N ASN A 51 -2.02 -23.18 4.33
CA ASN A 51 -1.13 -22.80 5.44
C ASN A 51 -0.16 -21.66 5.10
N SER A 52 -0.33 -20.96 3.97
CA SER A 52 0.56 -19.87 3.58
C SER A 52 0.49 -18.69 4.55
N PHE A 53 -0.69 -18.40 5.09
CA PHE A 53 -0.89 -17.37 6.12
C PHE A 53 -0.10 -17.68 7.39
N ILE A 54 -0.27 -18.91 7.92
CA ILE A 54 0.39 -19.32 9.17
C ILE A 54 1.92 -19.27 8.98
N GLN A 55 2.42 -19.72 7.82
CA GLN A 55 3.84 -19.63 7.49
C GLN A 55 4.33 -18.18 7.34
N ALA A 56 3.55 -17.30 6.71
CA ALA A 56 3.92 -15.89 6.57
C ALA A 56 3.94 -15.16 7.93
N VAL A 57 2.95 -15.44 8.79
CA VAL A 57 2.89 -14.90 10.16
C VAL A 57 4.07 -15.41 10.98
N GLN A 58 4.32 -16.72 11.01
CA GLN A 58 5.48 -17.28 11.72
C GLN A 58 6.81 -16.73 11.18
N GLY A 59 6.89 -16.53 9.86
CA GLY A 59 8.06 -15.93 9.22
C GLY A 59 8.29 -14.49 9.66
N LEU A 60 7.24 -13.68 9.73
CA LEU A 60 7.30 -12.32 10.27
C LEU A 60 7.70 -12.30 11.75
N GLU A 61 7.14 -13.18 12.57
CA GLU A 61 7.52 -13.32 13.99
C GLU A 61 9.01 -13.65 14.13
N ASN A 62 9.53 -14.59 13.34
CA ASN A 62 10.95 -14.92 13.33
C ASN A 62 11.82 -13.74 12.88
N ILE A 63 11.48 -13.09 11.76
CA ILE A 63 12.20 -11.92 11.22
C ILE A 63 12.29 -10.82 12.29
N LEU A 64 11.16 -10.45 12.89
CA LEU A 64 11.12 -9.40 13.90
C LEU A 64 11.89 -9.76 15.16
N SER A 65 11.88 -11.03 15.58
CA SER A 65 12.66 -11.51 16.73
C SER A 65 14.18 -11.47 16.51
N LEU A 66 14.63 -11.43 15.25
CA LEU A 66 16.03 -11.44 14.85
C LEU A 66 16.51 -10.08 14.29
N LYS A 67 15.59 -9.11 14.20
CA LYS A 67 15.84 -7.81 13.57
C LYS A 67 16.90 -7.02 14.33
N LYS A 68 17.86 -6.47 13.61
CA LYS A 68 18.87 -5.51 14.09
C LYS A 68 18.43 -4.06 13.84
N GLU A 69 19.06 -3.10 14.51
CA GLU A 69 18.72 -1.67 14.40
C GLU A 69 18.84 -1.10 12.98
N ASN A 70 19.80 -1.59 12.20
CA ASN A 70 20.06 -1.17 10.81
C ASN A 70 19.24 -1.93 9.75
N GLN A 71 18.19 -2.65 10.17
CA GLN A 71 17.32 -3.40 9.28
C GLN A 71 15.90 -2.82 9.32
N ILE A 72 15.20 -2.91 8.21
CA ILE A 72 13.81 -2.46 8.08
C ILE A 72 12.93 -3.66 7.74
N VAL A 73 11.83 -3.81 8.46
CA VAL A 73 10.82 -4.84 8.17
C VAL A 73 9.52 -4.16 7.77
N GLU A 74 9.04 -4.51 6.59
CA GLU A 74 7.80 -4.00 6.01
C GLU A 74 6.77 -5.12 5.84
N ILE A 75 5.50 -4.80 6.07
CA ILE A 75 4.37 -5.64 5.65
C ILE A 75 3.66 -4.95 4.49
N ARG A 76 3.46 -5.68 3.39
CA ARG A 76 2.76 -5.19 2.20
C ARG A 76 1.45 -5.93 2.01
N THR A 77 0.36 -5.20 1.79
CA THR A 77 -0.95 -5.78 1.50
C THR A 77 -1.49 -5.24 0.18
N VAL A 78 -1.67 -6.13 -0.79
CA VAL A 78 -2.25 -5.78 -2.09
C VAL A 78 -3.76 -5.93 -2.02
N LEU A 79 -4.48 -4.84 -2.32
CA LEU A 79 -5.93 -4.83 -2.35
C LEU A 79 -6.45 -5.54 -3.60
N SER A 80 -7.31 -6.53 -3.41
CA SER A 80 -8.01 -7.22 -4.50
C SER A 80 -9.47 -7.43 -4.13
N LYS A 81 -10.31 -7.86 -5.09
CA LYS A 81 -11.71 -8.26 -4.85
C LYS A 81 -11.86 -9.29 -3.74
N LEU A 82 -10.81 -10.06 -3.47
CA LEU A 82 -10.78 -11.11 -2.45
C LEU A 82 -10.44 -10.57 -1.05
N SER A 83 -9.77 -9.42 -0.94
CA SER A 83 -9.24 -8.90 0.33
C SER A 83 -9.72 -7.50 0.70
N TYR A 84 -10.13 -6.66 -0.25
CA TYR A 84 -10.28 -5.21 -0.01
C TYR A 84 -11.30 -4.84 1.07
N ARG A 85 -12.33 -5.68 1.25
CA ARG A 85 -13.37 -5.48 2.27
C ARG A 85 -12.87 -5.72 3.68
N HIS A 86 -11.66 -6.29 3.80
CA HIS A 86 -11.07 -6.74 5.03
C HIS A 86 -9.81 -5.97 5.42
N ILE A 87 -9.58 -4.79 4.81
CA ILE A 87 -8.33 -4.05 5.00
C ILE A 87 -8.18 -3.55 6.43
N ASP A 88 -9.25 -3.05 7.05
CA ASP A 88 -9.27 -2.62 8.44
C ASP A 88 -8.95 -3.77 9.40
N GLN A 89 -9.51 -4.96 9.19
CA GLN A 89 -9.15 -6.14 10.00
C GLN A 89 -7.72 -6.60 9.74
N THR A 90 -7.20 -6.44 8.51
CA THR A 90 -5.81 -6.77 8.18
C THR A 90 -4.85 -5.84 8.94
N LEU A 91 -5.14 -4.54 8.95
CA LEU A 91 -4.35 -3.57 9.71
C LEU A 91 -4.45 -3.82 11.22
N ASN A 92 -5.64 -4.14 11.74
CA ASN A 92 -5.82 -4.52 13.13
C ASN A 92 -5.01 -5.78 13.51
N LEU A 93 -4.99 -6.80 12.66
CA LEU A 93 -4.13 -7.97 12.85
C LEU A 93 -2.65 -7.55 12.92
N ILE A 94 -2.19 -6.71 11.99
CA ILE A 94 -0.80 -6.27 11.94
C ILE A 94 -0.42 -5.49 13.19
N GLN A 95 -1.26 -4.54 13.62
CA GLN A 95 -1.05 -3.76 14.84
C GLN A 95 -0.91 -4.67 16.07
N LEU A 96 -1.81 -5.64 16.23
CA LEU A 96 -1.84 -6.50 17.41
C LEU A 96 -0.72 -7.54 17.43
N ARG A 97 -0.33 -8.07 16.27
CA ARG A 97 0.66 -9.16 16.18
C ARG A 97 2.08 -8.67 15.96
N PHE A 98 2.24 -7.51 15.32
CA PHE A 98 3.53 -6.97 14.91
C PHE A 98 3.68 -5.50 15.33
N PRO A 99 3.55 -5.17 16.63
CA PRO A 99 3.58 -3.77 17.08
C PRO A 99 4.93 -3.07 16.81
N SER A 100 6.00 -3.83 16.59
CA SER A 100 7.34 -3.31 16.26
C SER A 100 7.64 -3.22 14.76
N ILE A 101 6.64 -3.41 13.89
CA ILE A 101 6.81 -3.30 12.44
C ILE A 101 7.25 -1.88 12.06
N ASP A 102 8.22 -1.74 11.15
CA ASP A 102 8.68 -0.41 10.74
C ASP A 102 7.70 0.26 9.79
N ARG A 103 7.20 -0.50 8.80
CA ARG A 103 6.32 0.04 7.75
C ARG A 103 5.19 -0.91 7.38
N VAL A 104 4.02 -0.34 7.16
CA VAL A 104 2.87 -1.05 6.59
C VAL A 104 2.46 -0.37 5.30
N ILE A 105 2.39 -1.13 4.21
CA ILE A 105 2.12 -0.59 2.88
C ILE A 105 0.85 -1.21 2.34
N VAL A 106 -0.17 -0.39 2.12
CA VAL A 106 -1.40 -0.76 1.42
C VAL A 106 -1.25 -0.40 -0.05
N ILE A 107 -1.35 -1.40 -0.91
CA ILE A 107 -1.04 -1.27 -2.34
C ILE A 107 -2.31 -1.50 -3.14
N TYR A 108 -2.67 -0.56 -4.01
CA TYR A 108 -3.67 -0.81 -5.04
C TYR A 108 -3.10 -1.71 -6.13
N LEU A 109 -3.89 -2.70 -6.58
CA LEU A 109 -3.46 -3.71 -7.55
C LEU A 109 -3.09 -3.11 -8.92
N GLU A 110 -1.88 -3.43 -9.37
CA GLU A 110 -1.45 -3.13 -10.74
C GLU A 110 -2.07 -4.10 -11.74
N THR A 111 -2.47 -3.60 -12.91
CA THR A 111 -3.10 -4.41 -13.97
C THR A 111 -2.04 -5.10 -14.83
N GLU A 112 -1.26 -5.97 -14.20
CA GLU A 112 -0.12 -6.64 -14.85
C GLU A 112 -0.08 -8.16 -14.56
N GLY A 113 0.76 -8.88 -15.31
CA GLY A 113 1.04 -10.30 -15.09
C GLY A 113 -0.21 -11.17 -14.89
N GLN A 114 -0.30 -11.83 -13.73
CA GLN A 114 -1.45 -12.68 -13.37
C GLN A 114 -2.72 -11.88 -13.07
N ALA A 115 -2.58 -10.64 -12.57
CA ALA A 115 -3.73 -9.78 -12.32
C ALA A 115 -4.44 -9.42 -13.62
N LYS A 116 -3.68 -9.06 -14.66
CA LYS A 116 -4.20 -8.78 -16.01
C LYS A 116 -4.99 -9.95 -16.60
N LYS A 117 -4.53 -11.19 -16.37
CA LYS A 117 -5.22 -12.41 -16.83
C LYS A 117 -6.49 -12.74 -16.05
N ASN A 118 -6.70 -12.14 -14.87
CA ASN A 118 -7.76 -12.51 -13.94
C ASN A 118 -8.56 -11.29 -13.44
N LEU A 119 -8.60 -10.19 -14.20
CA LEU A 119 -9.17 -8.91 -13.78
C LEU A 119 -10.57 -9.02 -13.16
N ASP A 120 -11.45 -9.82 -13.75
CA ASP A 120 -12.80 -10.02 -13.24
C ASP A 120 -12.84 -10.61 -11.83
N LYS A 121 -11.81 -11.38 -11.46
CA LYS A 121 -11.68 -12.01 -10.15
C LYS A 121 -10.94 -11.15 -9.13
N VAL A 122 -10.03 -10.26 -9.56
CA VAL A 122 -9.12 -9.56 -8.64
C VAL A 122 -9.25 -8.04 -8.62
N LEU A 123 -9.61 -7.40 -9.72
CA LEU A 123 -9.62 -5.94 -9.80
C LEU A 123 -10.84 -5.34 -9.11
N VAL A 124 -10.61 -4.40 -8.19
CA VAL A 124 -11.67 -3.61 -7.55
C VAL A 124 -11.66 -2.21 -8.14
N PRO A 125 -12.77 -1.73 -8.72
CA PRO A 125 -12.86 -0.33 -9.13
C PRO A 125 -12.56 0.60 -7.95
N TYR A 126 -11.76 1.66 -8.14
CA TYR A 126 -11.40 2.62 -7.09
C TYR A 126 -12.63 3.18 -6.36
N SER A 127 -13.72 3.43 -7.09
CA SER A 127 -15.01 3.89 -6.54
C SER A 127 -15.57 2.98 -5.43
N LYS A 128 -15.28 1.66 -5.49
CA LYS A 128 -15.73 0.69 -4.49
C LYS A 128 -14.80 0.59 -3.29
N LEU A 129 -13.57 1.11 -3.38
CA LEU A 129 -12.60 1.06 -2.28
C LEU A 129 -12.86 2.11 -1.22
N ARG A 130 -13.37 3.28 -1.60
CA ARG A 130 -13.48 4.45 -0.72
C ARG A 130 -14.12 4.15 0.65
N PRO A 131 -15.26 3.44 0.77
CA PRO A 131 -15.85 3.16 2.08
C PRO A 131 -14.98 2.28 2.99
N TYR A 132 -14.09 1.47 2.42
CA TYR A 132 -13.19 0.59 3.16
C TYR A 132 -11.86 1.27 3.47
N LEU A 133 -11.37 2.12 2.58
CA LEU A 133 -10.21 2.98 2.86
C LEU A 133 -10.53 3.99 3.96
N ASN A 134 -11.74 4.52 4.03
CA ASN A 134 -12.12 5.38 5.15
C ASN A 134 -12.06 4.66 6.51
N ARG A 135 -12.19 3.33 6.55
CA ARG A 135 -12.06 2.54 7.79
C ARG A 135 -10.61 2.38 8.25
N ILE A 136 -9.63 2.70 7.40
CA ILE A 136 -8.22 2.61 7.79
C ILE A 136 -7.70 3.86 8.51
N GLU A 137 -8.49 4.94 8.54
CA GLU A 137 -8.14 6.21 9.20
C GLU A 137 -7.65 6.07 10.65
N PRO A 138 -8.28 5.24 11.52
CA PRO A 138 -7.80 5.06 12.89
C PRO A 138 -6.40 4.44 13.00
N PHE A 139 -5.90 3.79 11.93
CA PHE A 139 -4.60 3.15 11.92
C PHE A 139 -3.47 4.06 11.41
N LEU A 140 -3.81 5.21 10.80
CA LEU A 140 -2.84 6.17 10.29
C LEU A 140 -1.82 6.63 11.36
N PRO A 141 -2.24 7.02 12.59
CA PRO A 141 -1.28 7.42 13.63
C PRO A 141 -0.69 6.24 14.43
N VAL A 142 -1.19 5.02 14.21
CA VAL A 142 -0.83 3.84 14.99
C VAL A 142 0.50 3.25 14.52
N PHE A 143 0.69 3.17 13.21
CA PHE A 143 1.92 2.62 12.65
C PHE A 143 2.99 3.68 12.60
N LYS A 144 4.25 3.27 12.84
CA LYS A 144 5.42 4.12 12.66
C LYS A 144 5.43 4.76 11.27
N GLU A 145 5.09 3.97 10.26
CA GLU A 145 4.88 4.44 8.90
C GLU A 145 3.80 3.60 8.22
N LEU A 146 2.73 4.24 7.75
CA LEU A 146 1.73 3.63 6.88
C LEU A 146 1.76 4.34 5.52
N CYS A 147 1.90 3.57 4.45
CA CYS A 147 1.97 4.10 3.09
C CYS A 147 0.87 3.54 2.20
N LEU A 148 0.32 4.40 1.35
CA LEU A 148 -0.67 4.08 0.33
C LEU A 148 0.00 4.15 -1.04
N TYR A 149 0.19 2.99 -1.68
CA TYR A 149 0.81 2.89 -2.99
C TYR A 149 -0.24 2.67 -4.07
N HIS A 150 0.00 3.27 -5.23
CA HIS A 150 -0.80 3.07 -6.45
C HIS A 150 -2.20 3.70 -6.41
N PHE A 151 -2.36 4.76 -5.62
CA PHE A 151 -3.59 5.55 -5.56
C PHE A 151 -3.43 6.91 -6.23
N PRO A 152 -4.17 7.20 -7.31
CA PRO A 152 -4.35 8.57 -7.77
C PRO A 152 -5.06 9.39 -6.69
N LEU A 153 -4.63 10.63 -6.44
CA LEU A 153 -5.15 11.45 -5.33
C LEU A 153 -6.67 11.62 -5.35
N CYS A 154 -7.28 11.72 -6.54
CA CYS A 154 -8.74 11.88 -6.69
C CYS A 154 -9.56 10.63 -6.33
N THR A 155 -8.90 9.50 -6.06
CA THR A 155 -9.56 8.26 -5.60
C THR A 155 -9.64 8.16 -4.08
N LEU A 156 -8.99 9.09 -3.37
CA LEU A 156 -8.90 9.13 -1.92
C LEU A 156 -9.51 10.42 -1.39
N GLU A 157 -9.86 10.40 -0.10
CA GLU A 157 -10.12 11.65 0.61
C GLU A 157 -8.81 12.40 0.88
N PRO A 158 -8.81 13.75 0.84
CA PRO A 158 -7.59 14.53 0.98
C PRO A 158 -6.77 14.25 2.24
N LYS A 159 -7.43 13.88 3.36
CA LYS A 159 -6.77 13.46 4.60
C LYS A 159 -5.81 12.28 4.45
N PHE A 160 -5.94 11.49 3.38
CA PHE A 160 -5.03 10.38 3.08
C PHE A 160 -3.83 10.78 2.21
N TRP A 161 -3.84 11.96 1.58
CA TRP A 161 -2.76 12.40 0.68
C TRP A 161 -1.37 12.42 1.34
N PRO A 162 -1.23 12.79 2.63
CA PRO A 162 0.05 12.67 3.35
C PRO A 162 0.63 11.26 3.41
N PHE A 163 -0.16 10.23 3.13
CA PHE A 163 0.27 8.84 3.18
C PHE A 163 0.48 8.25 1.77
N VAL A 164 0.23 9.02 0.70
CA VAL A 164 0.30 8.54 -0.68
C VAL A 164 1.70 8.69 -1.25
N TRP A 165 2.22 7.60 -1.81
CA TRP A 165 3.53 7.58 -2.46
C TRP A 165 3.42 7.29 -3.97
N ARG A 166 4.34 7.88 -4.74
CA ARG A 166 4.47 7.68 -6.17
C ARG A 166 5.46 6.57 -6.51
N THR A 167 5.01 5.34 -6.49
CA THR A 167 5.90 4.17 -6.62
C THR A 167 5.91 3.50 -7.99
N LEU A 168 5.13 4.02 -8.95
CA LEU A 168 5.08 3.48 -10.31
C LEU A 168 6.11 4.14 -11.23
N PRO A 169 6.78 3.35 -12.09
CA PRO A 169 7.60 3.88 -13.19
C PRO A 169 6.82 4.83 -14.10
N ALA A 170 7.48 5.91 -14.56
CA ALA A 170 6.84 6.91 -15.42
C ALA A 170 6.21 6.31 -16.70
N LYS A 171 6.81 5.25 -17.26
CA LYS A 171 6.31 4.53 -18.45
C LYS A 171 4.98 3.78 -18.23
N GLU A 172 4.63 3.54 -16.97
CA GLU A 172 3.43 2.81 -16.53
C GLU A 172 2.32 3.77 -16.07
N VAL A 173 2.60 5.06 -16.00
CA VAL A 173 1.66 6.09 -15.54
C VAL A 173 1.06 6.84 -16.72
N VAL A 174 -0.25 7.05 -16.68
CA VAL A 174 -0.98 7.91 -17.61
C VAL A 174 -1.87 8.90 -16.87
N PHE A 175 -2.05 10.07 -17.48
CA PHE A 175 -3.06 11.06 -17.08
C PHE A 175 -4.09 11.17 -18.21
N ILE A 176 -5.37 11.00 -17.87
CA ILE A 176 -6.46 11.15 -18.83
C ILE A 176 -6.78 12.64 -19.05
N LYS A 177 -7.54 12.97 -20.10
CA LYS A 177 -7.88 14.35 -20.48
C LYS A 177 -8.47 15.18 -19.32
N SER A 178 -9.28 14.57 -18.44
CA SER A 178 -9.84 15.28 -17.28
C SER A 178 -8.78 15.73 -16.28
N CYS A 179 -7.63 15.04 -16.19
CA CYS A 179 -6.54 15.38 -15.28
C CYS A 179 -5.87 16.72 -15.63
N GLU A 180 -5.94 17.18 -16.89
CA GLU A 180 -5.41 18.49 -17.30
C GLU A 180 -6.04 19.66 -16.53
N ARG A 181 -7.27 19.46 -16.02
CA ARG A 181 -8.01 20.45 -15.25
C ARG A 181 -7.93 20.22 -13.73
N CYS A 182 -7.08 19.29 -13.29
CA CYS A 182 -6.94 18.94 -11.88
C CYS A 182 -5.87 19.83 -11.21
N ARG A 183 -6.25 20.53 -10.14
CA ARG A 183 -5.35 21.39 -9.37
C ARG A 183 -4.16 20.63 -8.81
N TYR A 184 -4.39 19.38 -8.38
CA TYR A 184 -3.37 18.53 -7.74
C TYR A 184 -2.66 17.57 -8.71
N LYS A 185 -2.77 17.77 -10.03
CA LYS A 185 -2.10 16.90 -11.03
C LYS A 185 -0.60 16.80 -10.77
N LYS A 186 0.06 17.91 -10.43
CA LYS A 186 1.52 17.96 -10.19
C LYS A 186 1.96 17.12 -8.98
N TYR A 187 1.03 16.81 -8.06
CA TYR A 187 1.28 15.99 -6.87
C TYR A 187 0.92 14.51 -7.06
N CYS A 188 0.12 14.19 -8.07
CA CYS A 188 -0.51 12.89 -8.22
C CYS A 188 0.41 11.83 -8.84
N LEU A 189 0.27 10.57 -8.40
CA LEU A 189 0.90 9.42 -9.04
C LEU A 189 0.40 9.19 -10.48
N GLY A 190 -0.84 9.60 -10.78
CA GLY A 190 -1.52 9.25 -12.03
C GLY A 190 -2.08 7.82 -12.02
N ILE A 191 -2.59 7.38 -13.16
CA ILE A 191 -3.34 6.11 -13.30
C ILE A 191 -2.42 5.08 -13.96
N HIS A 192 -2.45 3.83 -13.51
CA HIS A 192 -1.74 2.75 -14.21
C HIS A 192 -2.23 2.63 -15.66
N ARG A 193 -1.32 2.58 -16.63
CA ARG A 193 -1.60 2.62 -18.08
C ARG A 193 -2.60 1.57 -18.53
N ASP A 194 -2.51 0.39 -17.93
CA ASP A 194 -3.34 -0.77 -18.25
C ASP A 194 -4.61 -0.88 -17.40
N TYR A 195 -4.88 0.08 -16.49
CA TYR A 195 -6.14 0.09 -15.75
C TYR A 195 -7.34 0.12 -16.72
N PRO A 196 -8.26 -0.86 -16.64
CA PRO A 196 -9.39 -0.92 -17.56
C PRO A 196 -10.37 0.21 -17.26
N ASN A 197 -11.10 0.65 -18.30
CA ASN A 197 -12.14 1.67 -18.17
C ASN A 197 -11.69 3.03 -17.60
N LYS A 198 -10.38 3.35 -17.62
CA LYS A 198 -9.83 4.62 -17.10
C LYS A 198 -10.51 5.89 -17.62
N THR A 199 -11.13 5.85 -18.79
CA THR A 199 -11.90 6.96 -19.37
C THR A 199 -13.42 6.80 -19.26
N ALA A 200 -13.91 5.58 -19.08
CA ALA A 200 -15.33 5.24 -19.13
C ALA A 200 -15.97 5.08 -17.73
N SER A 201 -15.17 4.80 -16.69
CA SER A 201 -15.69 4.49 -15.35
C SER A 201 -16.14 5.71 -14.55
N GLY A 202 -15.73 6.92 -14.95
CA GLY A 202 -16.03 8.16 -14.23
C GLY A 202 -15.37 8.26 -12.84
N GLU A 203 -14.48 7.32 -12.50
CA GLU A 203 -13.82 7.21 -11.19
C GLU A 203 -12.75 8.28 -10.98
N PHE A 204 -12.15 8.78 -12.07
CA PHE A 204 -11.07 9.76 -12.04
C PHE A 204 -11.59 11.14 -12.38
N LYS A 205 -11.98 11.88 -11.35
CA LYS A 205 -12.48 13.25 -11.46
C LYS A 205 -11.39 14.25 -11.08
N PRO A 206 -11.27 15.38 -11.78
CA PRO A 206 -10.33 16.42 -11.39
C PRO A 206 -10.75 17.02 -10.05
N ILE A 207 -9.79 17.19 -9.15
CA ILE A 207 -9.96 17.94 -7.90
C ILE A 207 -9.85 19.42 -8.27
N LYS A 208 -10.88 20.20 -7.95
CA LYS A 208 -10.96 21.64 -8.26
C LYS A 208 -10.89 22.49 -7.01
N GLU A 209 -11.45 21.95 -5.93
CA GLU A 209 -11.42 22.47 -4.58
C GLU A 209 -9.98 22.70 -4.14
N GLU A 210 -9.78 23.73 -3.32
CA GLU A 210 -8.49 24.06 -2.76
C GLU A 210 -8.40 23.57 -1.32
N TYR A 211 -7.24 23.04 -0.98
CA TYR A 211 -6.89 22.49 0.32
C TYR A 211 -5.50 22.97 0.69
N ALA A 212 -5.30 23.22 1.98
CA ALA A 212 -3.99 23.54 2.52
C ALA A 212 -3.20 22.23 2.60
N ILE A 213 -2.04 22.22 1.97
CA ILE A 213 -1.13 21.08 1.98
C ILE A 213 0.27 21.60 2.25
N GLU A 214 1.06 20.83 2.98
CA GLU A 214 2.50 20.99 2.97
C GLU A 214 3.09 20.14 1.86
N GLU A 215 3.82 20.79 0.96
CA GLU A 215 4.54 20.14 -0.13
C GLU A 215 6.01 19.92 0.22
N THR A 216 6.62 18.93 -0.43
CA THR A 216 8.05 18.65 -0.32
C THR A 216 8.68 18.63 -1.71
N ASP A 217 10.01 18.71 -1.74
CA ASP A 217 10.79 18.50 -2.96
C ASP A 217 10.95 17.00 -3.31
N ASP A 218 10.41 16.09 -2.49
CA ASP A 218 10.44 14.65 -2.77
C ASP A 218 9.40 14.28 -3.84
N PHE A 219 9.91 13.88 -5.01
CA PHE A 219 9.07 13.39 -6.10
C PHE A 219 8.18 12.20 -5.69
N TYR A 220 8.70 11.32 -4.82
CA TYR A 220 8.03 10.10 -4.38
C TYR A 220 6.98 10.36 -3.32
N HIS A 221 7.18 11.39 -2.48
CA HIS A 221 6.30 11.73 -1.36
C HIS A 221 6.04 13.25 -1.28
N PRO A 222 5.25 13.78 -2.22
CA PRO A 222 5.18 15.22 -2.49
C PRO A 222 4.25 16.01 -1.56
N ILE A 223 3.51 15.33 -0.67
CA ILE A 223 2.56 15.94 0.28
C ILE A 223 2.82 15.29 1.64
N THR A 224 3.12 16.09 2.67
CA THR A 224 3.42 15.61 4.04
C THR A 224 2.35 15.96 5.07
N SER A 225 1.51 16.94 4.78
CA SER A 225 0.39 17.29 5.65
C SER A 225 -0.81 17.78 4.85
N PHE A 226 -1.97 17.78 5.50
CA PHE A 226 -3.23 18.26 4.95
C PHE A 226 -4.00 19.00 6.03
N ASP A 227 -4.48 20.20 5.70
CA ASP A 227 -5.43 20.97 6.50
C ASP A 227 -6.59 21.48 5.63
N ILE A 228 -7.77 21.61 6.26
CA ILE A 228 -8.93 22.21 5.62
C ILE A 228 -8.74 23.73 5.64
N ILE A 229 -8.72 24.38 4.47
CA ILE A 229 -8.82 25.85 4.39
C ILE A 229 -10.20 26.21 4.92
N ARG A 230 -10.27 26.63 6.18
CA ARG A 230 -11.46 27.30 6.71
C ARG A 230 -11.47 28.69 6.08
N VAL A 231 -12.22 28.83 4.98
CA VAL A 231 -12.62 30.17 4.55
C VAL A 231 -13.54 30.67 5.65
N GLU A 232 -13.07 31.61 6.48
CA GLU A 232 -13.95 32.39 7.32
C GLU A 232 -14.95 33.07 6.39
N GLU A 233 -16.22 32.62 6.43
CA GLU A 233 -17.32 33.33 5.81
C GLU A 233 -17.38 34.72 6.46
N LYS A 234 -17.04 35.76 5.68
CA LYS A 234 -17.33 37.16 6.02
C LYS A 234 -18.76 37.50 5.69
#